data_AF-A0A368N6E5-F1
#
_entry.id   AF-A0A368N6E5-F1
#
_cell.length_a   1.000
_cell.length_b   1.000
_cell.length_c   1.000
_cell.angle_alpha   90.00
_cell.angle_beta   90.00
_cell.angle_gamma   90.00
#
_symmetry.space_group_name_H-M   'P 1'
#
loop_
_entity.id
_entity.type
_entity.pdbx_description
1 polymer ?
#
loop_
_entity_poly.entity_id
_entity_poly.type
_entity_poly.pdbx_seq_one_letter_code
_entity_poly.pdbx_strand_id
1 'polypeptide(L)'
;MVSQAEILVLLLCSGLLGMVFAFRSSLAQIPYSRLLLGSLFAFVFGSVCTAVEHIFWSGFFNILEHIGFLLNAVLMAAWCFLATEEGMAKDADG
;
A
#
# COMPACT_ATOMS: atom_id res chain seq x y z
N MET A 1 13.81 10.77 18.10
CA MET A 1 14.84 10.54 17.06
C MET A 1 14.05 10.29 15.79
N VAL A 2 13.79 11.31 14.98
CA VAL A 2 13.24 11.06 13.63
C VAL A 2 14.27 10.19 12.93
N SER A 3 13.95 8.91 12.76
CA SER A 3 14.93 7.94 12.26
C SER A 3 15.20 8.28 10.80
N GLN A 4 16.46 8.19 10.35
CA GLN A 4 16.79 8.28 8.92
C GLN A 4 15.92 7.34 8.07
N ALA A 5 15.42 6.25 8.69
CA ALA A 5 14.47 5.33 8.11
C ALA A 5 13.13 5.99 7.72
N GLU A 6 12.55 6.88 8.54
CA GLU A 6 11.25 7.51 8.23
C GLU A 6 11.34 8.40 6.98
N ILE A 7 12.42 9.18 6.87
CA ILE A 7 12.67 10.03 5.70
C ILE A 7 12.86 9.19 4.44
N LEU A 8 13.60 8.08 4.54
CA LEU A 8 13.76 7.14 3.44
C LEU A 8 12.42 6.50 3.03
N VAL A 9 11.60 6.11 4.00
CA VAL A 9 10.27 5.52 3.74
C VAL A 9 9.35 6.54 3.05
N LEU A 10 9.35 7.80 3.48
CA LEU A 10 8.59 8.86 2.80
C LEU A 10 9.08 9.11 1.37
N LEU A 11 10.40 9.12 1.16
CA LEU A 11 10.99 9.24 -0.18
C LEU A 11 10.54 8.07 -1.07
N LEU A 12 10.63 6.84 -0.57
CA LEU A 12 10.15 5.63 -1.26
C LEU A 12 8.65 5.72 -1.58
N CYS A 13 7.83 6.14 -0.62
CA CYS A 13 6.38 6.33 -0.83
C CYS A 13 6.11 7.36 -1.93
N SER A 14 6.82 8.49 -1.94
CA SER A 14 6.67 9.50 -2.99
C SER A 14 7.09 8.98 -4.37
N GLY A 15 8.18 8.20 -4.44
CA GLY A 15 8.63 7.56 -5.68
C GLY A 15 7.61 6.54 -6.20
N LEU A 16 7.05 5.73 -5.30
CA LEU A 16 5.99 4.76 -5.64
C LEU A 16 4.74 5.45 -6.16
N LEU A 17 4.29 6.54 -5.52
CA LEU A 17 3.16 7.33 -6.02
C LEU A 17 3.44 7.92 -7.41
N GLY A 18 4.67 8.40 -7.64
CA GLY A 18 5.11 8.87 -8.95
C GLY A 18 5.05 7.78 -10.02
N MET A 19 5.52 6.56 -9.70
CA MET A 19 5.42 5.42 -10.60
C MET A 19 3.98 5.00 -10.86
N VAL A 20 3.12 4.99 -9.83
CA VAL A 20 1.69 4.70 -10.00
C VAL A 20 1.04 5.66 -10.99
N PHE A 21 1.37 6.95 -10.89
CA PHE A 21 0.84 7.95 -11.79
C PHE A 21 1.38 7.78 -13.22
N ALA A 22 2.69 7.52 -13.35
CA ALA A 22 3.36 7.31 -14.64
C ALA A 22 2.86 6.05 -15.37
N PHE A 23 2.63 4.96 -14.64
CA PHE A 23 2.24 3.66 -15.18
C PHE A 23 0.74 3.35 -15.01
N ARG A 24 -0.11 4.36 -14.77
CA ARG A 24 -1.55 4.17 -14.52
C ARG A 24 -2.26 3.33 -15.58
N SER A 25 -1.87 3.46 -16.84
CA SER A 25 -2.47 2.70 -17.96
C SER A 25 -2.05 1.22 -17.96
N SER A 26 -0.82 0.91 -17.56
CA SER A 26 -0.34 -0.47 -17.43
C SER A 26 -0.88 -1.13 -16.15
N LEU A 27 -1.01 -0.38 -15.07
CA LEU A 27 -1.60 -0.84 -13.81
C LEU A 27 -3.08 -1.22 -13.95
N ALA A 28 -3.80 -0.58 -14.88
CA ALA A 28 -5.19 -0.94 -15.18
C ALA A 28 -5.36 -2.34 -15.78
N GLN A 29 -4.29 -2.93 -16.33
CA GLN A 29 -4.29 -4.28 -16.88
C GLN A 29 -4.09 -5.36 -15.81
N ILE A 30 -3.71 -4.98 -14.58
CA ILE A 30 -3.53 -5.92 -13.48
C ILE A 30 -4.90 -6.36 -12.95
N PRO A 31 -5.13 -7.67 -12.76
CA PRO A 31 -6.37 -8.16 -12.19
C PRO A 31 -6.58 -7.54 -10.81
N TYR A 32 -7.81 -7.10 -10.54
CA TYR A 32 -8.19 -6.44 -9.28
C TYR A 32 -7.28 -5.27 -8.87
N SER A 33 -6.75 -4.50 -9.83
CA SER A 33 -5.83 -3.36 -9.61
C SER A 33 -6.31 -2.35 -8.55
N ARG A 34 -7.62 -2.17 -8.38
CA ARG A 34 -8.20 -1.31 -7.34
C ARG A 34 -7.87 -1.76 -5.91
N LEU A 35 -7.81 -3.07 -5.65
CA LEU A 35 -7.43 -3.61 -4.34
C LEU A 35 -5.95 -3.39 -4.06
N LEU A 36 -5.10 -3.63 -5.07
CA LEU A 36 -3.65 -3.40 -4.99
C LEU A 36 -3.32 -1.91 -4.80
N LEU A 37 -4.02 -1.02 -5.52
CA LEU A 37 -3.89 0.42 -5.33
C LEU A 37 -4.39 0.83 -3.93
N GLY A 38 -5.52 0.27 -3.48
CA GLY A 38 -6.03 0.51 -2.13
C GLY A 38 -5.06 0.09 -1.03
N SER A 39 -4.41 -1.07 -1.16
CA SER A 39 -3.40 -1.52 -0.20
C SER A 39 -2.20 -0.58 -0.18
N LEU A 40 -1.72 -0.16 -1.36
CA LEU A 40 -0.63 0.81 -1.46
C LEU A 40 -0.97 2.15 -0.80
N PHE A 41 -2.18 2.68 -1.03
CA PHE A 41 -2.61 3.91 -0.37
C PHE A 41 -2.71 3.75 1.15
N ALA A 42 -3.18 2.61 1.65
CA ALA A 42 -3.22 2.32 3.09
C ALA A 42 -1.81 2.24 3.69
N PHE A 43 -0.84 1.67 2.97
CA PHE A 43 0.56 1.63 3.37
C PHE A 43 1.20 3.03 3.42
N VAL A 44 0.98 3.84 2.39
CA VAL A 44 1.46 5.23 2.35
C VAL A 44 0.84 6.04 3.48
N PHE A 45 -0.46 5.88 3.72
CA PHE A 45 -1.16 6.55 4.82
C PHE A 45 -0.56 6.17 6.18
N GLY A 46 -0.33 4.87 6.43
CA GLY A 46 0.32 4.39 7.65
C GLY A 46 1.71 4.98 7.83
N SER A 47 2.51 4.98 6.76
CA SER A 47 3.88 5.54 6.75
C SER A 47 3.92 7.05 7.02
N VAL A 48 2.95 7.80 6.49
CA VAL A 48 2.79 9.23 6.81
C VAL A 48 2.39 9.42 8.27
N CYS A 49 1.51 8.56 8.80
CA CYS A 49 1.14 8.60 10.21
C CYS A 49 2.34 8.36 11.13
N THR A 50 3.23 7.41 10.80
CA THR A 50 4.50 7.19 11.52
C THR A 50 5.36 8.46 11.55
N ALA A 51 5.52 9.11 10.39
CA ALA A 51 6.33 10.32 10.29
C ALA A 51 5.74 11.49 11.10
N VAL A 52 4.40 11.58 11.15
CA VAL A 52 3.71 12.62 11.94
C VAL A 52 3.66 12.27 13.42
N GLU A 53 3.61 10.98 13.80
CA GLU A 53 3.62 10.50 15.18
C GLU A 53 4.79 11.10 15.97
N HIS A 54 5.96 11.11 15.35
CA HIS A 54 7.18 11.66 15.93
C HIS A 54 7.16 13.18 16.15
N ILE A 55 6.22 13.88 15.51
CA ILE A 55 6.10 15.34 15.55
C ILE A 55 4.89 15.77 16.39
N PHE A 56 3.79 15.00 16.37
CA PHE A 56 2.50 15.41 16.92
C PHE A 56 1.70 14.23 17.48
N TRP A 57 1.17 14.39 18.69
CA TRP A 57 0.16 13.52 19.34
C TRP A 57 0.34 12.01 19.10
N SER A 58 1.46 11.47 19.57
CA SER A 58 1.93 10.12 19.24
C SER A 58 0.88 9.01 19.42
N GLY A 59 0.13 9.03 20.52
CA GLY A 59 -0.89 7.99 20.77
C GLY A 59 -1.97 7.89 19.69
N PHE A 60 -2.38 9.01 19.09
CA PHE A 60 -3.40 9.00 18.04
C PHE A 60 -2.83 8.53 16.70
N PHE A 61 -1.66 9.03 16.32
CA PHE A 61 -1.00 8.67 15.07
C PHE A 61 -0.50 7.23 15.05
N ASN A 62 -0.09 6.68 16.20
CA ASN A 62 0.26 5.27 16.34
C ASN A 62 -0.94 4.34 16.02
N ILE A 63 -2.14 4.70 16.51
CA ILE A 63 -3.35 3.93 16.18
C ILE A 63 -3.66 4.00 14.69
N LEU A 64 -3.55 5.19 14.08
CA LEU A 64 -3.77 5.36 12.64
C LEU A 64 -2.73 4.62 11.79
N GLU A 65 -1.47 4.60 12.22
CA GLU A 65 -0.41 3.80 11.60
C GLU A 65 -0.82 2.32 11.57
N HIS A 66 -1.14 1.76 12.74
CA HIS A 66 -1.52 0.35 12.85
C HIS A 66 -2.76 0.02 12.02
N ILE A 67 -3.77 0.89 11.99
CA ILE A 67 -4.95 0.71 11.13
C ILE A 67 -4.55 0.74 9.66
N GLY A 68 -3.68 1.67 9.24
CA GLY A 68 -3.17 1.76 7.87
C GLY A 68 -2.43 0.50 7.44
N PHE A 69 -1.54 -0.01 8.28
CA PHE A 69 -0.81 -1.25 7.99
C PHE A 69 -1.69 -2.50 8.03
N LEU A 70 -2.66 -2.57 8.95
CA LEU A 70 -3.64 -3.65 8.98
C LEU A 70 -4.47 -3.65 7.69
N LEU A 71 -4.98 -2.49 7.28
CA LEU A 71 -5.76 -2.36 6.06
C LEU A 71 -4.94 -2.72 4.82
N ASN A 72 -3.68 -2.29 4.76
CA ASN A 72 -2.74 -2.71 3.72
C ASN A 72 -2.59 -4.24 3.68
N ALA A 73 -2.35 -4.89 4.83
CA ALA A 73 -2.17 -6.33 4.91
C ALA A 73 -3.42 -7.10 4.46
N VAL A 74 -4.62 -6.66 4.90
CA VAL A 74 -5.89 -7.28 4.54
C VAL A 74 -6.17 -7.12 3.04
N LEU A 75 -6.00 -5.91 2.49
CA LEU A 75 -6.22 -5.65 1.07
C LEU A 75 -5.23 -6.40 0.19
N MET A 76 -3.96 -6.47 0.60
CA MET A 76 -2.94 -7.22 -0.12
C MET A 76 -3.24 -8.73 -0.09
N ALA A 77 -3.64 -9.27 1.07
CA ALA A 77 -4.02 -10.67 1.18
C ALA A 77 -5.25 -11.00 0.31
N ALA A 78 -6.27 -10.13 0.32
CA ALA A 78 -7.44 -10.26 -0.53
C ALA A 78 -7.07 -10.22 -2.02
N TRP A 79 -6.18 -9.30 -2.41
CA TRP A 79 -5.69 -9.22 -3.78
C TRP A 79 -4.92 -10.49 -4.19
N CYS A 80 -4.02 -11.00 -3.34
CA CYS A 80 -3.29 -12.23 -3.62
C CYS A 80 -4.24 -13.42 -3.84
N PHE A 81 -5.29 -13.54 -3.02
CA PHE A 81 -6.26 -14.63 -3.15
C PHE A 81 -7.01 -14.54 -4.49
N LEU A 82 -7.58 -13.38 -4.80
CA LEU A 82 -8.34 -13.15 -6.03
C LEU A 82 -7.48 -13.25 -7.29
N ALA A 83 -6.26 -12.71 -7.26
CA ALA A 83 -5.32 -12.79 -8.38
C ALA A 83 -4.89 -14.24 -8.66
N THR A 84 -4.75 -15.07 -7.63
CA THR A 84 -4.41 -16.50 -7.79
C THR A 84 -5.58 -17.29 -8.36
N GLU A 85 -6.81 -17.03 -7.91
CA GLU A 85 -8.03 -17.67 -8.48
C GLU A 85 -8.18 -17.34 -9.96
N GLU A 86 -7.98 -16.09 -10.36
CA GLU A 86 -8.06 -15.68 -11.77
C GLU A 86 -6.94 -16.29 -12.63
N GLY A 87 -5.74 -16.47 -12.06
CA GLY A 87 -4.64 -17.18 -12.70
C GLY A 87 -4.98 -18.66 -12.95
N MET A 88 -5.45 -19.36 -11.93
CA MET A 88 -5.85 -20.77 -12.04
C MET A 88 -7.03 -20.98 -13.02
N ALA A 89 -7.97 -20.04 -13.07
CA ALA A 89 -9.09 -20.10 -14.02
C ALA A 89 -8.64 -19.99 -15.48
N LYS A 90 -7.61 -19.18 -15.76
CA LYS A 90 -7.04 -19.05 -17.13
C LYS A 90 -6.24 -20.28 -17.55
N ASP A 91 -5.55 -20.94 -16.63
CA ASP A 91 -4.76 -22.15 -16.92
C ASP A 91 -5.64 -23.41 -17.12
N ALA A 92 -6.87 -23.42 -16.62
CA ALA A 92 -7.81 -24.53 -16.77
C ALA A 92 -8.58 -24.54 -18.10
N ASP A 93 -8.61 -23.42 -18.82
CA ASP A 93 -9.37 -23.20 -20.06
C ASP A 93 -8.48 -23.21 -21.33
N GLY A 94 -7.17 -23.47 -21.17
CA GLY A 94 -6.16 -23.55 -22.26
C GLY A 94 -5.60 -24.96 -22.44
#